data_AF-A0A958LIC7-F1
#
_entry.id   AF-A0A958LIC7-F1
#
_cell.length_a   1.000
_cell.length_b   1.000
_cell.length_c   1.000
_cell.angle_alpha   90.00
_cell.angle_beta   90.00
_cell.angle_gamma   90.00
#
_symmetry.space_group_name_H-M   'P 1'
#
loop_
_entity.id
_entity.type
_entity.pdbx_description
1 polymer ?
#
loop_
_entity_poly.entity_id
_entity_poly.type
_entity_poly.pdbx_seq_one_letter_code
_entity_poly.pdbx_strand_id
1 'polypeptide(L)'
;LARNLVFTTIVFSQLLRAFGARSNTKTFWKLGVFSNLWLLGVVIVTVLTQISLHYIPLTQSVFKLSPLSLSDLALIWPVALIPVTAIELRKWIMGILKSKKQ
;
A
#
# COMPACT_ATOMS: atom_id res chain seq x y z
N LEU A 1 19.07 -2.14 -8.83
CA LEU A 1 18.05 -3.10 -8.35
C LEU A 1 17.54 -2.78 -6.95
N ALA A 2 18.37 -2.84 -5.89
CA ALA A 2 17.93 -2.65 -4.49
C ALA A 2 17.10 -1.36 -4.26
N ARG A 3 17.53 -0.21 -4.79
CA ARG A 3 16.76 1.04 -4.66
C ARG A 3 15.37 0.97 -5.31
N ASN A 4 15.26 0.30 -6.46
CA ASN A 4 14.01 0.09 -7.17
C ASN A 4 13.02 -0.65 -6.27
N LEU A 5 13.47 -1.79 -5.73
CA LEU A 5 12.68 -2.62 -4.82
C LEU A 5 12.25 -1.86 -3.58
N VAL A 6 13.18 -1.16 -2.92
CA VAL A 6 12.88 -0.40 -1.69
C VAL A 6 11.88 0.73 -1.98
N PHE A 7 12.10 1.51 -3.04
CA PHE A 7 11.21 2.61 -3.40
C PHE A 7 9.79 2.12 -3.68
N THR A 8 9.65 1.11 -4.55
CA THR A 8 8.37 0.53 -4.93
C THR A 8 7.69 -0.13 -3.72
N THR A 9 8.43 -0.85 -2.88
CA THR A 9 7.90 -1.44 -1.63
C THR A 9 7.36 -0.38 -0.69
N ILE A 10 8.09 0.70 -0.46
CA ILE A 10 7.64 1.79 0.41
C ILE A 10 6.35 2.39 -0.13
N VAL A 11 6.26 2.68 -1.43
CA VAL A 11 5.06 3.28 -2.02
C VAL A 11 3.85 2.35 -1.88
N PHE A 12 3.96 1.07 -2.22
CA PHE A 12 2.87 0.11 -2.03
C PHE A 12 2.51 -0.09 -0.56
N SER A 13 3.51 -0.17 0.32
CA SER A 13 3.37 -0.25 1.77
C SER A 13 2.54 0.92 2.32
N GLN A 14 2.82 2.15 1.87
CA GLN A 14 2.05 3.32 2.29
C GLN A 14 0.65 3.37 1.67
N LEU A 15 0.47 2.94 0.42
CA LEU A 15 -0.86 2.84 -0.19
C LEU A 15 -1.76 1.86 0.59
N LEU A 16 -1.26 0.66 0.86
CA LEU A 16 -1.97 -0.36 1.65
C LEU A 16 -2.25 0.14 3.08
N ARG A 17 -1.26 0.81 3.69
CA ARG A 17 -1.43 1.44 5.00
C ARG A 17 -2.52 2.51 4.97
N ALA A 18 -2.59 3.35 3.94
CA ALA A 18 -3.61 4.40 3.82
C ALA A 18 -5.03 3.81 3.72
N PHE A 19 -5.20 2.69 3.02
CA PHE A 19 -6.46 1.92 3.05
C PHE A 19 -6.82 1.42 4.45
N GLY A 20 -5.85 0.87 5.18
CA GLY A 20 -6.04 0.45 6.57
C GLY A 20 -6.30 1.63 7.53
N ALA A 21 -5.58 2.73 7.41
CA ALA A 21 -5.66 3.86 8.33
C ALA A 21 -6.95 4.69 8.16
N ARG A 22 -7.65 4.53 7.04
CA ARG A 22 -8.88 5.29 6.71
C ARG A 22 -10.00 5.16 7.76
N SER A 23 -10.07 4.07 8.51
CA SER A 23 -11.11 3.88 9.53
C SER A 23 -10.54 3.34 10.83
N ASN A 24 -10.79 4.04 11.93
CA ASN A 24 -10.34 3.64 13.26
C ASN A 24 -11.17 2.51 13.89
N THR A 25 -12.38 2.24 13.36
CA THR A 25 -13.34 1.32 13.99
C THR A 25 -13.78 0.17 13.10
N LYS A 26 -13.68 0.30 11.77
CA LYS A 26 -14.07 -0.75 10.83
C LYS A 26 -12.85 -1.29 10.08
N THR A 27 -12.81 -2.62 9.96
CA THR A 27 -11.80 -3.35 9.18
C THR A 27 -12.00 -3.12 7.68
N PHE A 28 -10.94 -3.30 6.91
CA PHE A 28 -10.93 -3.16 5.44
C PHE A 28 -12.06 -3.98 4.79
N TRP A 29 -12.27 -5.22 5.26
CA TRP A 29 -13.32 -6.13 4.79
C TRP A 29 -14.76 -5.62 4.99
N LYS A 30 -15.01 -4.79 6.01
CA LYS A 30 -16.36 -4.27 6.31
C LYS A 30 -16.72 -2.98 5.57
N LEU A 31 -15.72 -2.26 5.06
CA LEU A 31 -15.91 -0.95 4.43
C LEU A 31 -15.98 -1.00 2.91
N GLY A 32 -15.42 -2.04 2.29
CA GLY A 32 -15.31 -2.14 0.83
C GLY A 32 -14.35 -1.10 0.23
N VAL A 33 -13.67 -1.47 -0.86
CA VAL A 33 -12.65 -0.63 -1.50
C VAL A 33 -13.25 0.66 -2.08
N PHE A 34 -14.50 0.62 -2.53
CA PHE A 34 -15.19 1.73 -3.22
C PHE A 34 -15.81 2.78 -2.31
N SER A 35 -15.78 2.60 -0.99
CA SER A 35 -16.47 3.55 -0.09
C SER A 35 -15.79 4.92 0.02
N ASN A 36 -14.59 5.11 -0.53
CA ASN A 36 -13.94 6.43 -0.65
C ASN A 36 -13.25 6.55 -1.99
N LEU A 37 -13.96 7.21 -2.91
CA LEU A 37 -13.52 7.53 -4.26
C LEU A 37 -12.29 8.45 -4.26
N TRP A 38 -12.12 9.32 -3.27
CA TRP A 38 -10.91 10.17 -3.14
C TRP A 38 -9.66 9.32 -2.88
N LEU A 39 -9.75 8.36 -1.95
CA LEU A 39 -8.64 7.46 -1.69
C LEU A 39 -8.32 6.58 -2.90
N LEU A 40 -9.35 6.10 -3.61
CA LEU A 40 -9.17 5.36 -4.85
C LEU A 40 -8.48 6.22 -5.92
N GLY A 41 -8.85 7.50 -6.04
CA GLY A 41 -8.19 8.46 -6.92
C GLY A 41 -6.70 8.61 -6.60
N VAL A 42 -6.34 8.77 -5.32
CA VAL A 42 -4.92 8.84 -4.88
C VAL A 42 -4.17 7.56 -5.26
N VAL A 43 -4.77 6.40 -5.07
CA VAL A 43 -4.18 5.10 -5.41
C VAL A 43 -3.94 4.98 -6.90
N ILE A 44 -4.93 5.35 -7.74
CA ILE A 44 -4.80 5.34 -9.20
C ILE A 44 -3.68 6.27 -9.65
N VAL A 45 -3.66 7.52 -9.17
CA VAL A 45 -2.60 8.50 -9.50
C VAL A 45 -1.22 7.99 -9.09
N THR A 46 -1.12 7.35 -7.93
CA THR A 46 0.15 6.80 -7.44
C THR A 46 0.63 5.62 -8.28
N VAL A 47 -0.28 4.72 -8.68
CA VAL A 47 0.04 3.58 -9.56
C VAL A 47 0.47 4.07 -10.94
N LEU A 48 -0.22 5.05 -11.51
CA LEU A 48 0.17 5.66 -12.79
C LEU A 48 1.55 6.32 -12.71
N THR A 49 1.83 6.98 -11.59
CA THR A 49 3.15 7.58 -11.34
C THR A 49 4.22 6.50 -11.21
N GLN A 50 3.97 5.40 -10.50
CA GLN A 50 4.89 4.26 -10.42
C GLN A 50 5.22 3.70 -11.81
N ILE A 51 4.21 3.46 -12.64
CA ILE A 51 4.39 3.02 -14.02
C ILE A 51 5.26 4.04 -14.78
N SER A 52 4.89 5.32 -14.72
CA SER A 52 5.64 6.40 -15.39
C SER A 52 7.13 6.39 -14.99
N LEU A 53 7.42 6.23 -13.70
CA LEU A 53 8.79 6.17 -13.18
C LEU A 53 9.62 5.01 -13.73
N HIS A 54 9.00 3.84 -13.94
CA HIS A 54 9.68 2.64 -14.44
C HIS A 54 9.77 2.53 -15.96
N TYR A 55 8.95 3.26 -16.72
CA TYR A 55 8.91 3.15 -18.19
C TYR A 55 9.38 4.40 -18.93
N ILE A 56 9.44 5.57 -18.29
CA ILE A 56 9.92 6.80 -18.93
C ILE A 56 11.44 6.94 -18.69
N PRO A 57 12.26 7.02 -19.75
CA PRO A 57 13.73 7.07 -19.61
C PRO A 57 14.22 8.34 -18.87
N LEU A 58 13.49 9.46 -19.00
CA LEU A 58 13.79 10.69 -18.27
C LEU A 58 13.68 10.49 -16.75
N THR A 59 12.58 9.89 -16.28
CA THR A 59 12.37 9.64 -14.84
C THR A 59 13.27 8.52 -14.34
N GLN A 60 13.53 7.50 -15.18
CA GLN A 60 14.51 6.49 -14.87
C GLN A 60 15.87 7.13 -14.60
N SER A 61 16.34 8.08 -15.40
CA SER A 61 17.64 8.75 -15.18
C SER A 61 17.67 9.57 -13.88
N VAL A 62 16.62 10.38 -13.62
CA VAL A 62 16.54 11.24 -12.42
C VAL A 62 16.50 10.41 -11.14
N PHE A 63 15.63 9.39 -11.08
CA PHE A 63 15.47 8.54 -9.91
C PHE A 63 16.42 7.32 -9.93
N LYS A 64 17.27 7.19 -10.98
CA LYS A 64 18.10 6.02 -11.35
C LYS A 64 17.38 4.68 -11.08
N LEU A 65 16.14 4.60 -11.56
CA LEU A 65 15.26 3.43 -11.48
C LEU A 65 15.46 2.53 -12.70
N SER A 66 15.04 1.28 -12.58
CA SER A 66 15.15 0.27 -13.65
C SER A 66 13.76 -0.33 -13.93
N PRO A 67 13.57 -0.99 -15.08
CA PRO A 67 12.36 -1.76 -15.34
C PRO A 67 12.16 -2.79 -14.23
N LEU A 68 10.92 -2.91 -13.75
CA LEU A 68 10.57 -3.83 -12.68
C LEU A 68 10.16 -5.18 -13.30
N SER A 69 10.76 -6.28 -12.86
CA SER A 69 10.38 -7.61 -13.31
C SER A 69 9.17 -8.16 -12.51
N LEU A 70 8.49 -9.17 -13.05
CA LEU A 70 7.42 -9.87 -12.30
C LEU A 70 7.96 -10.56 -11.04
N SER A 71 9.20 -11.06 -11.07
CA SER A 71 9.88 -11.63 -9.90
C SER A 71 10.11 -10.59 -8.79
N ASP A 72 10.44 -9.35 -9.16
CA ASP A 72 10.62 -8.27 -8.20
C ASP A 72 9.30 -7.94 -7.49
N LEU A 73 8.20 -7.91 -8.25
CA LEU A 73 6.87 -7.71 -7.67
C LEU A 73 6.51 -8.79 -6.65
N ALA A 74 6.83 -10.06 -6.94
CA ALA A 74 6.58 -11.16 -6.01
C ALA A 74 7.33 -11.00 -4.67
N LEU A 75 8.52 -10.39 -4.68
CA LEU A 75 9.29 -10.08 -3.47
C LEU A 75 8.71 -8.87 -2.72
N ILE A 76 8.18 -7.87 -3.44
CA ILE A 76 7.66 -6.63 -2.87
C ILE A 76 6.34 -6.86 -2.11
N TRP A 77 5.42 -7.65 -2.69
CA TRP A 77 4.09 -7.89 -2.12
C TRP A 77 4.06 -8.35 -0.65
N PRO A 78 4.80 -9.39 -0.22
CA PRO A 78 4.77 -9.82 1.17
C PRO A 78 5.28 -8.75 2.13
N VAL A 79 6.28 -7.96 1.73
CA VAL A 79 6.84 -6.88 2.56
C VAL A 79 5.87 -5.69 2.63
N ALA A 80 5.23 -5.34 1.51
CA ALA A 80 4.26 -4.26 1.44
C ALA A 80 3.00 -4.53 2.27
N LEU A 81 2.66 -5.80 2.52
CA LEU A 81 1.50 -6.20 3.32
C LEU A 81 1.71 -6.05 4.84
N ILE A 82 2.94 -6.13 5.33
CA ILE A 82 3.29 -6.03 6.77
C ILE A 82 2.59 -4.86 7.50
N PRO A 83 2.62 -3.61 7.00
CA PRO A 83 2.00 -2.50 7.72
C PRO A 83 0.47 -2.55 7.75
N VAL A 84 -0.17 -3.01 6.67
CA VAL A 84 -1.63 -3.09 6.63
C VAL A 84 -2.12 -4.23 7.51
N THR A 85 -1.42 -5.37 7.53
CA THR A 85 -1.74 -6.47 8.45
C THR A 85 -1.56 -6.04 9.91
N ALA A 86 -0.51 -5.27 10.23
CA ALA A 86 -0.33 -4.72 11.57
C ALA A 86 -1.49 -3.79 11.99
N ILE A 87 -1.98 -2.93 11.09
CA ILE A 87 -3.12 -2.05 11.36
C ILE A 87 -4.41 -2.85 11.56
N GLU A 88 -4.71 -3.78 10.65
CA GLU A 88 -5.92 -4.59 10.73
C GLU A 88 -5.91 -5.48 11.98
N LEU A 89 -4.76 -6.05 12.35
CA LEU A 89 -4.58 -6.81 13.60
C LEU A 89 -4.83 -5.94 14.83
N ARG A 90 -4.28 -4.71 14.86
CA ARG A 90 -4.51 -3.75 15.96
C ARG A 90 -6.00 -3.44 16.12
N LYS A 91 -6.70 -3.19 15.00
CA LYS A 91 -8.15 -2.93 15.03
C LYS A 91 -8.93 -4.14 15.53
N TRP A 92 -8.55 -5.34 15.10
CA TRP A 92 -9.20 -6.57 15.51
C TRP A 92 -9.07 -6.80 17.03
N ILE A 93 -7.86 -6.64 17.57
CA ILE A 93 -7.61 -6.73 19.03
C ILE A 93 -8.42 -5.67 19.79
N MET A 94 -8.42 -4.41 19.32
CA MET A 94 -9.21 -3.35 19.97
C MET A 94 -10.72 -3.61 19.90
N GLY A 95 -11.22 -4.18 18.80
CA GLY A 95 -12.62 -4.58 18.66
C GLY A 95 -13.03 -5.64 19.69
N ILE A 96 -12.19 -6.65 19.90
CA ILE A 96 -12.41 -7.70 20.91
C ILE A 96 -12.39 -7.10 22.33
N LEU A 97 -11.42 -6.24 22.64
CA LEU A 97 -11.32 -5.60 23.95
C LEU A 97 -12.53 -4.71 24.27
N LYS A 98 -13.09 -4.01 23.26
CA LYS A 98 -14.30 -3.19 23.44
C LYS A 98 -15.55 -4.05 23.69
N SER A 99 -15.64 -5.20 23.03
CA SER A 99 -16.75 -6.16 23.22
C SER A 99 -16.75 -6.85 24.59
N LYS A 100 -15.59 -6.91 25.27
CA LYS A 100 -15.45 -7.52 26.60
C LYS A 100 -15.73 -6.56 27.76
N LYS A 101 -15.91 -5.27 27.46
CA LYS A 101 -16.13 -4.18 28.43
C LYS A 101 -17.59 -3.66 28.43
N GLN A 102 -18.44 -4.20 27.55
CA GLN A 102 -19.89 -4.12 27.62
C GLN A 102 -20.43 -5.41 28.23
#